data_AF-A0A484U2H2-F1
#
_entry.id   AF-A0A484U2H2-F1
#
_cell.length_a   1.000
_cell.length_b   1.000
_cell.length_c   1.000
_cell.angle_alpha   90.00
_cell.angle_beta   90.00
_cell.angle_gamma   90.00
#
_symmetry.space_group_name_H-M   'P 1'
#
loop_
_entity.id
_entity.type
_entity.pdbx_description
1 polymer ?
#
loop_
_entity_poly.entity_id
_entity_poly.type
_entity_poly.pdbx_seq_one_letter_code
_entity_poly.pdbx_strand_id
1 'polypeptide(L)' 'MTEPVRCVTCANFDLRTAGKLAPHGFGACAHRQVGCLTSNSYPRSCHLHKPADKSLVESRLRWLEKHAPTIPTPNRSA' A
#
# COMPACT_ATOMS: atom_id res chain seq x y z
N MET A 1 20.88 -5.76 -9.82
CA MET A 1 19.66 -6.34 -9.21
C MET A 1 18.88 -5.20 -8.58
N THR A 2 17.59 -5.08 -8.85
CA THR A 2 16.77 -4.01 -8.24
C THR A 2 16.42 -4.40 -6.81
N GLU A 3 16.75 -3.55 -5.84
CA GLU A 3 16.36 -3.79 -4.45
C GLU A 3 14.84 -3.88 -4.31
N PRO A 4 14.33 -4.74 -3.41
CA PRO A 4 12.89 -4.86 -3.18
C PRO A 4 12.35 -3.56 -2.56
N VAL A 5 11.39 -2.94 -3.24
CA VAL A 5 10.72 -1.73 -2.78
C VAL A 5 9.31 -2.01 -2.29
N ARG A 6 8.78 -1.13 -1.44
CA ARG A 6 7.38 -1.18 -0.97
C ARG A 6 6.58 -0.07 -1.64
N CYS A 7 5.35 -0.36 -2.08
CA CYS A 7 4.56 0.66 -2.79
C CYS A 7 4.23 1.87 -1.91
N VAL A 8 4.08 1.68 -0.59
CA VAL A 8 3.80 2.78 0.34
C VAL A 8 4.87 3.88 0.31
N THR A 9 6.12 3.53 -0.03
CA THR A 9 7.24 4.46 -0.13
C THR A 9 7.38 5.10 -1.51
N CYS A 10 6.50 4.77 -2.46
CA CYS A 10 6.58 5.25 -3.84
C CYS A 10 5.70 6.48 -4.06
N ALA A 11 6.20 7.50 -4.75
CA ALA A 11 5.43 8.69 -5.12
C ALA A 11 4.25 8.36 -6.05
N ASN A 12 4.41 7.34 -6.90
CA ASN A 12 3.40 6.91 -7.89
C ASN A 12 2.26 6.05 -7.32
N PHE A 13 2.28 5.77 -6.01
CA PHE A 13 1.29 4.94 -5.34
C PHE A 13 0.17 5.79 -4.75
N ASP A 14 -1.10 5.44 -5.01
CA ASP A 14 -2.23 6.14 -4.42
C ASP A 14 -3.20 5.17 -3.75
N LEU A 15 -3.42 5.39 -2.45
CA LEU A 15 -4.40 4.64 -1.66
C LEU A 15 -5.83 5.07 -1.98
N ARG A 16 -6.06 6.35 -2.32
CA ARG A 16 -7.42 6.89 -2.51
C ARG A 16 -8.13 6.21 -3.68
N THR A 17 -7.39 5.89 -4.74
CA THR A 17 -7.95 5.21 -5.91
C THR A 17 -8.48 3.81 -5.60
N ALA A 18 -8.02 3.15 -4.54
CA ALA A 18 -8.47 1.80 -4.17
C ALA A 18 -9.83 1.77 -3.45
N GLY A 19 -10.40 2.93 -3.07
CA GLY A 19 -11.72 3.02 -2.45
C GLY A 19 -11.85 2.11 -1.22
N LYS A 20 -12.81 1.18 -1.25
CA LYS A 20 -13.08 0.23 -0.14
C LYS A 20 -11.93 -0.72 0.16
N LEU A 21 -10.98 -0.90 -0.76
CA LEU A 21 -9.81 -1.76 -0.57
C LEU A 21 -8.59 -1.00 -0.02
N ALA A 22 -8.64 0.33 0.02
CA ALA A 22 -7.58 1.15 0.59
C ALA A 22 -7.26 0.82 2.06
N PRO A 23 -8.27 0.61 2.94
CA PRO A 23 -8.03 0.22 4.33
C PRO A 23 -7.32 -1.12 4.48
N HIS A 24 -7.49 -2.03 3.51
CA HIS A 24 -6.81 -3.33 3.45
C HIS A 24 -5.36 -3.22 2.92
N GLY A 25 -4.87 -2.00 2.67
CA GLY A 25 -3.52 -1.77 2.19
C GLY A 25 -3.34 -1.90 0.68
N PHE A 26 -4.42 -1.81 -0.09
CA PHE A 26 -4.34 -1.77 -1.56
C PHE A 26 -4.32 -0.33 -2.07
N GLY A 27 -3.56 -0.07 -3.14
CA GLY A 27 -3.52 1.21 -3.82
C GLY A 27 -3.19 1.06 -5.30
N ALA A 28 -3.58 2.05 -6.10
CA ALA A 28 -3.25 2.10 -7.51
C ALA A 28 -1.80 2.56 -7.71
N CYS A 29 -1.20 2.15 -8.82
CA CYS A 29 0.08 2.66 -9.27
C CYS A 29 -0.11 3.35 -10.62
N ALA A 30 0.42 4.56 -10.80
CA ALA A 30 0.29 5.33 -12.03
C ALA A 30 0.83 4.61 -13.29
N HIS A 31 1.72 3.62 -13.12
CA HIS A 31 2.31 2.83 -14.21
C HIS A 31 1.66 1.45 -14.40
N ARG A 32 0.59 1.13 -13.67
CA ARG A 32 -0.20 -0.09 -13.89
C ARG A 32 -1.52 0.24 -14.58
N GLN A 33 -2.09 -0.77 -15.20
CA GLN A 33 -3.41 -0.70 -15.82
C GLN A 33 -4.44 -0.20 -14.80
N VAL A 34 -5.36 0.65 -15.28
CA VAL A 34 -6.49 1.14 -14.49
C VAL A 34 -7.30 -0.05 -13.96
N GLY A 35 -7.62 -0.03 -12.66
CA GLY A 35 -8.29 -1.13 -11.97
C GLY A 35 -7.35 -2.19 -11.36
N CYS A 36 -6.06 -2.20 -11.71
CA CYS A 36 -5.08 -3.06 -11.04
C CYS A 36 -4.56 -2.40 -9.76
N LEU A 37 -4.92 -2.98 -8.61
CA LEU A 37 -4.41 -2.54 -7.32
C LEU A 37 -3.14 -3.31 -6.92
N THR A 38 -2.33 -2.68 -6.09
CA THR A 38 -1.07 -3.22 -5.57
C THR A 38 -1.05 -3.09 -4.06
N SER A 39 -0.43 -4.07 -3.39
CA SER A 39 -0.24 -4.03 -1.94
C SER A 39 0.78 -2.96 -1.55
N ASN A 40 0.48 -2.24 -0.47
CA ASN A 40 1.32 -1.21 0.12
C ASN A 40 2.61 -1.77 0.74
N SER A 41 2.55 -2.98 1.30
CA SER A 41 3.55 -3.56 2.20
C SER A 41 4.33 -4.70 1.56
N TYR A 42 3.73 -5.39 0.58
CA TYR A 42 4.40 -6.48 -0.11
C TYR A 42 5.63 -5.97 -0.89
N PRO A 43 6.83 -6.52 -0.62
CA PRO A 43 8.04 -6.13 -1.33
C PRO A 43 7.99 -6.57 -2.79
N ARG A 44 8.40 -5.69 -3.71
CA ARG A 44 8.38 -5.94 -5.15
C ARG A 44 9.62 -5.36 -5.82
N SER A 45 10.07 -6.00 -6.89
CA SER A 45 11.03 -5.40 -7.81
C SER A 45 10.29 -4.42 -8.73
N CYS A 46 10.71 -3.16 -8.76
CA CYS A 46 10.06 -2.12 -9.57
C CYS A 46 11.10 -1.13 -10.09
N HIS A 47 11.34 -1.13 -11.40
CA HIS A 47 12.29 -0.22 -12.05
C HIS A 47 11.80 1.23 -12.14
N LEU A 48 10.48 1.44 -12.02
CA LEU A 48 9.83 2.76 -12.03
C LEU A 48 9.52 3.27 -10.62
N HIS A 49 10.18 2.70 -9.61
CA HIS A 49 10.02 3.19 -8.24
C HIS A 49 10.60 4.60 -8.14
N LYS A 50 9.79 5.52 -7.62
CA LYS A 50 10.21 6.87 -7.29
C LYS A 50 10.00 7.06 -5.80
N PRO A 51 11.04 7.29 -4.99
CA PRO A 51 10.87 7.50 -3.56
C PRO A 51 9.97 8.71 -3.31
N ALA A 52 8.96 8.53 -2.46
CA ALA A 52 8.13 9.60 -1.96
C ALA A 52 8.82 10.36 -0.82
N ASP A 53 8.37 11.59 -0.58
CA ASP A 53 8.78 12.34 0.59
C ASP A 53 8.42 11.61 1.89
N LYS A 54 9.28 11.71 2.91
CA LYS A 54 9.08 11.04 4.20
C LYS A 54 7.75 11.42 4.85
N SER A 55 7.37 12.71 4.79
CA SER A 55 6.11 13.19 5.35
C SER A 55 4.90 12.51 4.71
N LEU A 56 4.99 12.27 3.40
CA LEU A 56 3.92 11.64 2.64
C LEU A 56 3.82 10.14 2.93
N VAL A 57 4.96 9.46 3.10
CA VAL A 57 5.00 8.05 3.53
C VAL A 57 4.40 7.90 4.93
N GLU A 58 4.80 8.74 5.89
CA GLU A 58 4.25 8.73 7.24
C GLU A 58 2.76 9.00 7.27
N SER A 59 2.27 9.95 6.47
CA SER A 59 0.85 10.25 6.36
C SER A 59 0.04 9.05 5.85
N ARG A 60 0.58 8.32 4.86
CA ARG A 60 -0.05 7.09 4.35
C ARG A 60 -0.07 6.00 5.42
N LEU A 61 1.03 5.80 6.13
CA LEU A 61 1.13 4.80 7.20
C LEU A 61 0.15 5.10 8.34
N ARG A 62 0.11 6.34 8.83
CA ARG A 62 -0.86 6.76 9.86
C ARG A 62 -2.31 6.58 9.40
N TRP A 63 -2.59 6.89 8.14
CA TRP A 63 -3.93 6.67 7.58
C TRP A 63 -4.29 5.18 7.56
N LEU A 64 -3.37 4.32 7.13
CA LEU A 64 -3.54 2.87 7.10
C LEU A 64 -3.73 2.30 8.50
N GLU A 65 -2.95 2.74 9.49
CA GLU A 65 -3.11 2.31 10.89
C GLU A 65 -4.49 2.69 11.44
N LYS A 66 -4.95 3.91 11.15
CA LYS A 66 -6.27 4.39 11.60
C LYS A 66 -7.45 3.65 10.96
N HIS A 67 -7.30 3.22 9.70
CA HIS A 67 -8.39 2.61 8.93
C HIS A 67 -8.23 1.09 8.80
N ALA A 68 -7.14 0.50 9.28
CA ALA A 68 -6.89 -0.92 9.17
C ALA A 68 -8.12 -1.69 9.68
N PRO A 69 -8.63 -2.66 8.89
CA PRO A 69 -9.74 -3.47 9.35
C PRO A 69 -9.32 -4.16 10.63
N THR A 70 -10.14 -4.04 11.68
CA THR A 70 -10.01 -4.89 12.85
C THR A 70 -10.21 -6.32 12.37
N ILE A 71 -9.11 -7.07 12.19
CA ILE A 71 -9.19 -8.50 11.93
C ILE A 71 -9.79 -9.10 13.20
N PRO A 72 -11.02 -9.64 13.18
CA PRO A 72 -11.50 -10.39 14.33
C PRO A 72 -10.54 -11.55 14.50
N THR A 73 -9.83 -11.58 15.63
CA THR A 73 -8.95 -12.69 15.98
C THR A 73 -9.77 -13.97 15.83
N PRO A 74 -9.38 -14.92 14.96
CA PRO A 74 -10.12 -16.17 14.87
C PRO A 74 -10.01 -16.82 16.25
N ASN A 75 -11.14 -16.89 16.96
CA ASN A 75 -11.26 -17.58 18.22
C ASN A 75 -11.00 -19.06 17.95
N ARG A 76 -9.74 -19.46 17.98
CA ARG A 76 -9.32 -20.85 17.79
C ARG A 76 -9.53 -21.57 19.12
N SER A 77 -10.80 -21.79 19.47
CA SER A 77 -11.19 -22.74 20.50
C SER A 77 -11.34 -24.09 19.80
N ALA A 78 -10.32 -24.94 19.96
CA ALA A 78 -10.38 -26.37 19.68
C ALA A 78 -10.23 -27.11 21.01
#